data_AF-A0A953N831-F1
#
_entry.id   AF-A0A953N831-F1
#
_cell.length_a   1.000
_cell.length_b   1.000
_cell.length_c   1.000
_cell.angle_alpha   90.00
_cell.angle_beta   90.00
_cell.angle_gamma   90.00
#
_symmetry.space_group_name_H-M   'P 1'
#
loop_
_entity.id
_entity.type
_entity.pdbx_description
1 polymer ?
#
loop_
_entity_poly.entity_id
_entity_poly.type
_entity_poly.pdbx_seq_one_letter_code
_entity_poly.pdbx_strand_id
1 'polypeptide(L)'
;MAFSIEEIGRIDHLVGDWCVQRVPPELKSKIDHDYEIDGQAVTILEVRPLWRGKPGEITRRPFAKFRYIKTSSFWQIYWVRASGKWQSYEPDPVARDLESVLKIVEADRHGCFFG
;
A
#
# COMPACT_ATOMS: atom_id res chain seq x y z
N MET A 1 -8.16 9.99 15.43
CA MET A 1 -8.84 8.71 15.72
C MET A 1 -8.11 7.61 14.99
N ALA A 2 -7.96 6.44 15.59
CA ALA A 2 -7.41 5.26 14.95
C ALA A 2 -8.54 4.30 14.52
N PHE A 3 -8.20 3.26 13.75
CA PHE A 3 -9.06 2.09 13.52
C PHE A 3 -9.28 1.31 14.81
N SER A 4 -10.43 0.63 14.93
CA SER A 4 -10.68 -0.36 15.98
C SER A 4 -9.85 -1.63 15.74
N ILE A 5 -9.75 -2.50 16.76
CA ILE A 5 -9.03 -3.77 16.65
C ILE A 5 -9.66 -4.67 15.57
N GLU A 6 -10.99 -4.66 15.45
CA GLU A 6 -11.72 -5.43 14.43
C GLU A 6 -11.43 -4.89 13.01
N GLU A 7 -11.41 -3.56 12.86
CA GLU A 7 -11.05 -2.91 11.59
C GLU A 7 -9.59 -3.23 11.20
N ILE A 8 -8.67 -3.18 12.17
CA ILE A 8 -7.26 -3.55 11.97
C ILE A 8 -7.13 -5.01 11.54
N GLY A 9 -7.83 -5.94 12.19
CA GLY A 9 -7.81 -7.36 11.80
C GLY A 9 -8.33 -7.59 10.39
N ARG A 10 -9.35 -6.84 9.96
CA ARG A 10 -9.84 -6.90 8.57
C ARG A 10 -8.83 -6.32 7.58
N ILE A 11 -8.17 -5.22 7.93
CA ILE A 11 -7.12 -4.61 7.10
C ILE A 11 -5.94 -5.59 6.98
N ASP A 12 -5.51 -6.19 8.08
CA ASP A 12 -4.41 -7.18 8.11
C ASP A 12 -4.71 -8.37 7.20
N HIS A 13 -5.90 -8.95 7.33
CA HIS A 13 -6.30 -10.04 6.46
C HIS A 13 -6.34 -9.61 4.98
N LEU A 14 -6.95 -8.48 4.64
CA LEU A 14 -7.10 -8.09 3.22
C LEU A 14 -5.80 -7.61 2.57
N VAL A 15 -5.09 -6.69 3.24
CA VAL A 15 -3.86 -6.09 2.71
C VAL A 15 -2.69 -7.04 2.87
N GLY A 16 -2.62 -7.77 3.98
CA GLY A 16 -1.60 -8.79 4.21
C GLY A 16 -1.69 -9.92 3.18
N ASP A 17 -2.89 -10.47 2.93
CA ASP A 17 -3.08 -11.48 1.88
C ASP A 17 -2.68 -10.94 0.51
N TRP A 18 -3.08 -9.70 0.19
CA TRP A 18 -2.72 -9.05 -1.07
C TRP A 18 -1.19 -8.91 -1.23
N CYS A 19 -0.48 -8.47 -0.19
CA CYS A 19 0.97 -8.35 -0.21
C CYS A 19 1.65 -9.71 -0.45
N VAL A 20 1.18 -10.76 0.23
CA VAL A 20 1.73 -12.12 0.08
C VAL A 20 1.46 -12.70 -1.31
N GLN A 21 0.26 -12.52 -1.84
CA GLN A 21 -0.13 -13.05 -3.15
C GLN A 21 0.60 -12.35 -4.31
N ARG A 22 0.95 -11.08 -4.14
CA ARG A 22 1.59 -10.29 -5.21
C ARG A 22 3.04 -10.70 -5.49
N VAL A 23 3.72 -11.29 -4.52
CA VAL A 23 5.13 -11.67 -4.65
C VAL A 23 5.26 -13.20 -4.65
N PRO A 24 5.64 -13.80 -5.79
CA PRO A 24 5.99 -15.21 -5.84
C PRO A 24 7.06 -15.57 -4.80
N PRO A 25 6.98 -16.73 -4.13
CA PRO A 25 7.94 -17.13 -3.10
C PRO A 25 9.41 -17.07 -3.56
N GLU A 26 9.66 -17.35 -4.83
CA GLU A 26 10.98 -17.27 -5.49
C GLU A 26 11.56 -15.84 -5.56
N LEU A 27 10.69 -14.81 -5.58
CA LEU A 27 11.07 -13.41 -5.65
C LEU A 27 11.13 -12.72 -4.29
N LYS A 28 10.59 -13.32 -3.22
CA LYS A 28 10.58 -12.74 -1.86
C LYS A 28 11.95 -12.34 -1.33
N SER A 29 13.01 -13.01 -1.79
CA SER A 29 14.40 -12.65 -1.43
C SER A 29 14.89 -11.37 -2.11
N LYS A 30 14.25 -10.91 -3.19
CA LYS A 30 14.64 -9.75 -4.00
C LYS A 30 13.68 -8.58 -3.84
N ILE A 31 12.40 -8.87 -3.70
CA ILE A 31 11.33 -7.90 -3.51
C ILE A 31 10.26 -8.54 -2.66
N ASP A 32 9.77 -7.82 -1.66
CA ASP A 32 8.59 -8.18 -0.89
C ASP A 32 7.68 -6.94 -0.79
N HIS A 33 6.43 -7.16 -0.42
CA HIS A 33 5.50 -6.08 -0.11
C HIS A 33 5.10 -6.16 1.35
N ASP A 34 5.07 -5.01 2.01
CA ASP A 34 4.69 -4.85 3.40
C ASP A 34 3.69 -3.70 3.50
N TYR A 35 3.05 -3.54 4.65
CA TYR A 35 2.10 -2.46 4.85
C TYR A 35 2.18 -1.91 6.29
N GLU A 36 1.83 -0.64 6.43
CA GLU A 36 1.82 0.06 7.70
C GLU A 36 0.48 0.76 7.90
N ILE A 37 -0.04 0.67 9.13
CA ILE A 37 -1.27 1.35 9.53
C ILE A 37 -0.91 2.51 10.45
N ASP A 38 -1.23 3.73 10.03
CA ASP A 38 -1.05 4.95 10.81
C ASP A 38 -2.39 5.67 10.98
N GLY A 39 -2.98 5.53 12.17
CA GLY A 39 -4.28 6.10 12.51
C GLY A 39 -5.42 5.54 11.64
N GLN A 40 -5.79 6.28 10.59
CA GLN A 40 -6.81 5.88 9.60
C GLN A 40 -6.25 5.75 8.19
N ALA A 41 -4.93 5.79 8.06
CA ALA A 41 -4.25 5.59 6.81
C ALA A 41 -3.56 4.24 6.82
N VAL A 42 -3.57 3.58 5.68
CA VAL A 42 -2.83 2.37 5.43
C VAL A 42 -1.90 2.68 4.26
N THR A 43 -0.63 2.34 4.41
CA THR A 43 0.41 2.62 3.41
C THR A 43 1.04 1.29 3.03
N ILE A 44 1.09 0.99 1.73
CA ILE A 44 1.79 -0.17 1.21
C ILE A 44 3.22 0.25 0.86
N LEU A 45 4.16 -0.58 1.27
CA LEU A 45 5.58 -0.41 1.08
C LEU A 45 6.13 -1.56 0.25
N GLU A 46 7.04 -1.21 -0.64
CA GLU A 46 7.93 -2.14 -1.29
C GLU A 46 9.15 -2.33 -0.40
N VAL A 47 9.49 -3.58 -0.09
CA VAL A 47 10.65 -3.95 0.72
C VAL A 47 11.64 -4.69 -0.15
N ARG A 48 12.86 -4.17 -0.25
CA ARG A 48 13.92 -4.78 -1.07
C ARG A 48 15.24 -4.80 -0.31
N PRO A 49 16.12 -5.80 -0.51
CA PRO A 49 17.49 -5.73 -0.03
C PRO A 49 18.17 -4.45 -0.53
N LEU A 50 18.92 -3.78 0.34
CA LEU A 50 19.65 -2.58 -0.01
C LEU A 50 20.72 -2.91 -1.06
N TRP A 51 20.72 -2.16 -2.17
CA TRP A 51 21.72 -2.34 -3.22
C TRP A 51 23.12 -2.04 -2.69
N ARG A 52 24.02 -3.05 -2.71
CA ARG A 52 25.36 -3.01 -2.08
C ARG A 52 25.36 -2.79 -0.56
N GLY A 53 24.23 -2.99 0.11
CA GLY A 53 24.16 -3.02 1.57
C GLY A 53 24.80 -4.28 2.17
N LYS A 54 24.99 -4.28 3.48
CA LYS A 54 25.34 -5.48 4.24
C LYS A 54 24.19 -6.50 4.17
N PRO A 55 24.49 -7.81 4.29
CA PRO A 55 23.46 -8.83 4.39
C PRO A 55 22.45 -8.48 5.50
N GLY A 56 21.15 -8.44 5.15
CA GLY A 56 20.07 -8.10 6.05
C GLY A 56 19.65 -6.62 6.04
N GLU A 57 20.40 -5.73 5.39
CA GLU A 57 19.94 -4.34 5.17
C GLU A 57 18.84 -4.32 4.11
N ILE A 58 17.71 -3.71 4.46
CA ILE A 58 16.54 -3.56 3.58
C ILE A 58 16.21 -2.09 3.38
N THR A 59 15.65 -1.78 2.23
CA THR A 59 15.02 -0.50 1.92
C THR A 59 13.51 -0.71 1.92
N ARG A 60 12.79 0.18 2.60
CA ARG A 60 11.33 0.23 2.61
C ARG A 60 10.91 1.48 1.86
N ARG A 61 10.17 1.31 0.76
CA ARG A 61 9.72 2.41 -0.08
C ARG A 61 8.20 2.41 -0.12
N PRO A 62 7.53 3.38 0.52
CA PRO A 62 6.07 3.51 0.38
C PRO A 62 5.74 3.90 -1.07
N PHE A 63 4.68 3.32 -1.64
CA PHE A 63 4.26 3.65 -3.01
C PHE A 63 2.76 3.94 -3.12
N ALA A 64 1.93 3.25 -2.33
CA ALA A 64 0.49 3.47 -2.28
C ALA A 64 0.08 3.82 -0.84
N LYS A 65 -0.78 4.83 -0.68
CA LYS A 65 -1.36 5.18 0.61
C LYS A 65 -2.84 5.41 0.45
N PHE A 66 -3.64 4.86 1.36
CA PHE A 66 -5.07 5.03 1.35
C PHE A 66 -5.56 5.45 2.73
N ARG A 67 -6.42 6.46 2.76
CA ARG A 67 -6.93 7.07 4.00
C ARG A 67 -8.44 6.93 4.07
N TYR A 68 -8.94 6.36 5.15
CA TYR A 68 -10.36 6.24 5.39
C TYR A 68 -10.94 7.55 5.94
N ILE A 69 -11.96 8.07 5.27
CA ILE A 69 -12.68 9.28 5.63
C ILE A 69 -14.02 8.90 6.27
N LYS A 70 -14.06 8.89 7.61
CA LYS A 70 -15.23 8.46 8.40
C LYS A 70 -16.50 9.26 8.10
N THR A 71 -16.38 10.57 7.85
CA THR A 71 -17.54 11.45 7.60
C THR A 71 -18.29 11.13 6.31
N SER A 72 -17.62 10.48 5.36
CA SER A 72 -18.18 10.20 4.05
C SER A 72 -18.07 8.74 3.64
N SER A 73 -17.57 7.88 4.55
CA SER A 73 -17.44 6.43 4.39
C SER A 73 -16.77 6.01 3.08
N PHE A 74 -15.67 6.68 2.72
CA PHE A 74 -14.85 6.30 1.56
C PHE A 74 -13.35 6.32 1.90
N TRP A 75 -12.58 5.63 1.09
CA TRP A 75 -11.12 5.61 1.09
C TRP A 75 -10.60 6.58 0.04
N GLN A 76 -9.71 7.49 0.41
CA GLN A 76 -8.95 8.29 -0.56
C GLN A 76 -7.67 7.56 -0.92
N ILE A 77 -7.33 7.51 -2.21
CA ILE A 77 -6.16 6.80 -2.72
C ILE A 77 -5.10 7.82 -3.13
N TYR A 78 -3.89 7.61 -2.65
CA TYR A 78 -2.73 8.44 -2.89
C TYR A 78 -1.56 7.60 -3.41
N TRP A 79 -0.77 8.20 -4.28
CA TRP A 79 0.50 7.67 -4.76
C TRP A 79 1.63 8.67 -4.46
N VAL A 80 2.85 8.18 -4.35
CA VAL A 80 4.02 9.04 -4.14
C VAL A 80 4.67 9.35 -5.49
N ARG A 81 4.91 10.63 -5.77
CA ARG A 81 5.70 11.03 -6.95
C ARG A 81 7.18 10.76 -6.73
N ALA A 82 7.97 10.77 -7.81
CA ALA A 82 9.44 10.70 -7.73
C ALA A 82 10.07 11.78 -6.82
N SER A 83 9.37 12.90 -6.61
CA SER A 83 9.77 13.96 -5.67
C SER A 83 9.51 13.65 -4.19
N GLY A 84 8.93 12.48 -3.86
CA GLY A 84 8.54 12.10 -2.50
C GLY A 84 7.23 12.71 -2.01
N LYS A 85 6.53 13.50 -2.85
CA LYS A 85 5.25 14.12 -2.50
C LYS A 85 4.09 13.18 -2.79
N TRP A 86 3.20 13.01 -1.80
CA TRP A 86 1.94 12.30 -1.95
C TRP A 86 0.96 13.11 -2.79
N GLN A 87 0.29 12.45 -3.73
CA GLN A 87 -0.76 13.03 -4.57
C GLN A 87 -1.95 12.08 -4.67
N SER A 88 -3.15 12.65 -4.85
CA SER A 88 -4.35 11.87 -5.11
C SER A 88 -4.18 11.10 -6.43
N TYR A 89 -4.65 9.87 -6.47
CA TYR A 89 -4.65 9.08 -7.69
C TYR A 89 -5.78 9.54 -8.62
N GLU A 90 -5.47 10.32 -9.64
CA GLU A 90 -6.48 11.00 -10.48
C GLU A 90 -7.49 10.07 -11.19
N PRO A 91 -7.13 8.86 -11.68
CA PRO A 91 -8.10 7.96 -12.33
C PRO A 91 -9.26 7.60 -11.42
N ASP A 92 -8.92 7.23 -10.18
CA ASP A 92 -9.85 6.70 -9.19
C ASP A 92 -9.39 7.20 -7.81
N PRO A 93 -9.68 8.47 -7.46
CA PRO A 93 -9.13 9.10 -6.25
C PRO A 93 -9.80 8.61 -4.97
N VAL A 94 -10.97 7.96 -5.11
CA VAL A 94 -11.76 7.45 -4.00
C VAL A 94 -12.33 6.08 -4.30
N ALA A 95 -12.48 5.26 -3.26
CA ALA A 95 -13.14 3.96 -3.32
C ALA A 95 -14.04 3.75 -2.09
N ARG A 96 -15.09 2.93 -2.21
CA ARG A 96 -16.03 2.70 -1.10
C ARG A 96 -15.50 1.75 -0.04
N ASP A 97 -14.68 0.79 -0.46
CA ASP A 97 -14.17 -0.28 0.37
C ASP A 97 -12.70 -0.58 0.03
N LEU A 98 -12.03 -1.26 0.95
CA LEU A 98 -10.61 -1.55 0.86
C LEU A 98 -10.29 -2.53 -0.29
N GLU A 99 -11.19 -3.46 -0.60
CA GLU A 99 -11.01 -4.40 -1.72
C GLU A 99 -11.00 -3.65 -3.07
N SER A 100 -11.87 -2.66 -3.23
CA SER A 100 -11.89 -1.77 -4.37
C SER A 100 -10.61 -0.94 -4.48
N VAL A 101 -10.07 -0.45 -3.35
CA VAL A 101 -8.77 0.22 -3.32
C VAL A 101 -7.68 -0.69 -3.87
N LEU A 102 -7.60 -1.93 -3.39
CA LEU A 102 -6.57 -2.90 -3.81
C LEU A 102 -6.69 -3.23 -5.31
N LYS A 103 -7.91 -3.35 -5.84
CA LYS A 103 -8.15 -3.53 -7.28
C LYS A 103 -7.70 -2.32 -8.11
N ILE A 104 -7.93 -1.10 -7.63
CA ILE A 104 -7.45 0.12 -8.30
C ILE A 104 -5.92 0.16 -8.32
N VAL A 105 -5.29 -0.15 -7.18
CA VAL A 105 -3.83 -0.23 -7.08
C VAL A 105 -3.31 -1.29 -8.03
N GLU A 106 -3.90 -2.49 -8.06
CA GLU A 106 -3.47 -3.59 -8.95
C GLU A 106 -3.65 -3.27 -10.44
N ALA A 107 -4.76 -2.64 -10.81
CA ALA A 107 -5.01 -2.24 -12.19
C ALA A 107 -4.02 -1.19 -12.71
N ASP A 108 -3.49 -0.36 -11.79
CA ASP A 108 -2.51 0.70 -12.02
C ASP A 108 -2.61 1.36 -13.41
N ARG A 109 -3.78 1.91 -13.71
CA ARG A 109 -4.14 2.41 -15.06
C ARG A 109 -3.19 3.49 -15.59
N HIS A 110 -2.45 4.16 -14.71
CA HIS A 110 -1.49 5.20 -15.05
C HIS A 110 -0.03 4.81 -14.76
N GLY A 111 0.25 3.59 -14.32
CA GLY A 111 1.61 3.15 -13.99
C GLY A 111 2.22 3.94 -12.83
N CYS A 112 1.41 4.45 -11.91
CA CYS A 112 1.85 5.29 -10.80
C CYS A 112 2.36 4.49 -9.59
N PHE A 113 1.98 3.22 -9.48
CA PHE A 113 2.31 2.37 -8.33
C PHE A 113 3.47 1.43 -8.63
N PHE A 114 3.51 0.87 -9.84
CA PHE A 114 4.51 -0.15 -10.24
C PHE A 114 5.43 0.27 -11.40
N GLY A 115 5.26 1.49 -11.94
CA GLY A 115 6.04 2.03 -13.07
C GLY A 115 7.40 2.62 -12.70
#